data_AF-A0A0X8XZ02-F1
#
_entry.id   AF-A0A0X8XZ02-F1
#
_cell.length_a   1.000
_cell.length_b   1.000
_cell.length_c   1.000
_cell.angle_alpha   90.00
_cell.angle_beta   90.00
_cell.angle_gamma   90.00
#
_symmetry.space_group_name_H-M   'P 1'
#
loop_
_entity.id
_entity.type
_entity.pdbx_description
1 polymer ?
#
loop_
_entity_poly.entity_id
_entity_poly.type
_entity_poly.pdbx_seq_one_letter_code
_entity_poly.pdbx_strand_id
1 'polypeptide(L)'
;MTSGPTSSPPGRDRSSSTSSSRPCTSSSPGTTTQRSSLSSARSGRRRPRTFVDACSGAGTLGLAAARAGIHHVVCNDAWYAAASWAACNLQVNREFLDIGEVTVHRSYDDLRHHPVARDPVLVATAAGAQEIEVYQGDLRLFDAVLLPGVDLAALDLFEKKDAEKVGLITAAWLARVGGDIFIP
;
A
#
# COMPACT_ATOMS: atom_id res chain seq x y z
N MET A 1 -26.70 31.85 -64.66
CA MET A 1 -28.13 32.23 -64.78
C MET A 1 -28.85 31.69 -63.55
N THR A 2 -29.53 32.60 -62.82
CA THR A 2 -30.71 32.44 -61.95
C THR A 2 -30.66 31.44 -60.77
N SER A 3 -31.10 31.70 -59.54
CA SER A 3 -31.65 32.83 -58.77
C SER A 3 -31.78 32.32 -57.32
N GLY A 4 -31.71 33.21 -56.30
CA GLY A 4 -32.04 32.90 -54.88
C GLY A 4 -33.53 32.58 -54.66
N PRO A 5 -34.06 32.51 -53.41
CA PRO A 5 -34.13 33.71 -52.54
C PRO A 5 -34.09 33.45 -51.00
N THR A 6 -33.54 34.40 -50.21
CA THR A 6 -34.20 35.29 -49.21
C THR A 6 -34.53 34.75 -47.81
N SER A 7 -33.99 35.42 -46.77
CA SER A 7 -34.78 36.07 -45.70
C SER A 7 -33.91 36.91 -44.74
N SER A 8 -34.15 38.22 -44.71
CA SER A 8 -33.92 39.17 -43.58
C SER A 8 -35.26 39.32 -42.79
N PRO A 9 -35.45 40.09 -41.68
CA PRO A 9 -34.77 41.32 -41.20
C PRO A 9 -34.77 41.46 -39.62
N PRO A 10 -34.99 42.63 -38.99
CA PRO A 10 -34.18 43.86 -38.80
C PRO A 10 -33.73 44.03 -37.32
N GLY A 11 -32.83 44.94 -36.93
CA GLY A 11 -33.08 46.37 -36.77
C GLY A 11 -32.19 46.94 -35.64
N ARG A 12 -31.70 48.16 -35.81
CA ARG A 12 -30.89 48.95 -34.86
C ARG A 12 -31.74 50.09 -34.30
N ASP A 13 -31.48 50.49 -33.06
CA ASP A 13 -31.44 51.89 -32.57
C ASP A 13 -30.76 51.89 -31.18
N ARG A 14 -29.65 52.63 -30.96
CA ARG A 14 -29.52 54.01 -30.38
C ARG A 14 -30.17 54.11 -28.98
N SER A 15 -29.60 54.68 -27.91
CA SER A 15 -28.40 55.47 -27.62
C SER A 15 -28.32 55.77 -26.09
N SER A 16 -27.12 56.16 -25.62
CA SER A 16 -26.79 57.13 -24.53
C SER A 16 -27.01 56.83 -23.02
N SER A 17 -25.88 56.90 -22.27
CA SER A 17 -25.62 57.52 -20.92
C SER A 17 -26.58 57.24 -19.74
N THR A 18 -26.20 56.97 -18.47
CA THR A 18 -25.13 57.53 -17.61
C THR A 18 -25.11 56.75 -16.27
N SER A 19 -23.93 56.75 -15.60
CA SER A 19 -23.67 56.61 -14.14
C SER A 19 -24.19 55.39 -13.36
N SER A 20 -23.28 54.61 -12.76
CA SER A 20 -23.06 54.58 -11.29
C SER A 20 -21.95 53.59 -10.89
N SER A 21 -20.85 54.14 -10.35
CA SER A 21 -20.13 53.77 -9.11
C SER A 21 -19.91 52.29 -8.67
N ARG A 22 -18.61 51.95 -8.51
CA ARG A 22 -17.94 51.01 -7.54
C ARG A 22 -17.96 49.48 -7.83
N PRO A 23 -17.04 48.69 -7.23
CA PRO A 23 -15.58 48.74 -7.30
C PRO A 23 -14.96 47.41 -7.81
N CYS A 24 -13.74 47.47 -8.32
CA CYS A 24 -12.94 46.28 -8.68
C CYS A 24 -12.63 45.42 -7.44
N THR A 25 -13.07 44.17 -7.44
CA THR A 25 -12.39 43.05 -6.75
C THR A 25 -12.56 41.79 -7.59
N SER A 26 -11.58 41.50 -8.45
CA SER A 26 -11.46 40.19 -9.09
C SER A 26 -10.62 39.29 -8.19
N SER A 27 -11.29 38.46 -7.41
CA SER A 27 -10.71 37.39 -6.62
C SER A 27 -10.13 36.34 -7.57
N SER A 28 -8.82 36.11 -7.50
CA SER A 28 -8.16 34.97 -8.15
C SER A 28 -8.78 33.64 -7.67
N PRO A 29 -8.97 32.63 -8.54
CA PRO A 29 -9.29 31.29 -8.09
C PRO A 29 -8.05 30.70 -7.42
N GLY A 30 -8.09 30.66 -6.09
CA GLY A 30 -7.12 29.98 -5.26
C GLY A 30 -7.15 28.48 -5.53
N THR A 31 -5.97 27.94 -5.83
CA THR A 31 -5.64 26.53 -5.97
C THR A 31 -6.24 25.72 -4.81
N THR A 32 -7.26 24.91 -5.10
CA THR A 32 -7.77 23.90 -4.16
C THR A 32 -6.69 22.85 -3.99
N THR A 33 -5.87 23.03 -2.96
CA THR A 33 -5.05 21.97 -2.37
C THR A 33 -6.02 20.99 -1.72
N GLN A 34 -6.28 19.88 -2.39
CA GLN A 34 -7.00 18.75 -1.81
C GLN A 34 -6.07 18.11 -0.77
N ARG A 35 -6.04 18.68 0.44
CA ARG A 35 -5.51 17.99 1.62
C ARG A 35 -6.43 16.79 1.86
N SER A 36 -5.93 15.59 1.59
CA SER A 36 -6.51 14.36 2.11
C SER A 36 -6.46 14.43 3.64
N SER A 37 -7.58 14.84 4.23
CA SER A 37 -7.82 14.75 5.66
C SER A 37 -7.80 13.27 6.05
N LEU A 38 -6.77 12.87 6.79
CA LEU A 38 -6.80 11.69 7.65
C LEU A 38 -7.95 11.88 8.65
N SER A 39 -9.15 11.43 8.28
CA SER A 39 -10.27 11.39 9.21
C SER A 39 -10.05 10.23 10.18
N SER A 40 -9.77 10.62 11.42
CA SER A 40 -9.85 9.80 12.64
C SER A 40 -11.03 8.83 12.60
N ALA A 41 -10.73 7.54 12.49
CA ALA A 41 -11.66 6.47 12.85
C ALA A 41 -11.21 5.85 14.19
N ARG A 42 -11.67 6.46 15.29
CA ARG A 42 -11.74 5.80 16.60
C ARG A 42 -12.90 4.80 16.56
N SER A 43 -12.59 3.53 16.41
CA SER A 43 -13.42 2.41 16.88
C SER A 43 -12.50 1.52 17.71
N GLY A 44 -13.03 0.85 18.74
CA GLY A 44 -12.28 0.01 19.68
C GLY A 44 -11.67 -1.24 19.04
N ARG A 45 -10.86 -1.06 17.99
CA ARG A 45 -10.17 -2.11 17.25
C ARG A 45 -9.20 -2.78 18.19
N ARG A 46 -9.43 -4.06 18.42
CA ARG A 46 -8.45 -4.94 19.04
C ARG A 46 -7.14 -4.78 18.27
N ARG A 47 -6.03 -4.67 19.00
CA ARG A 47 -4.69 -4.66 18.41
C ARG A 47 -4.56 -5.96 17.59
N PRO A 48 -4.17 -5.91 16.31
CA PRO A 48 -3.97 -7.11 15.52
C PRO A 48 -2.97 -8.01 16.24
N ARG A 49 -3.28 -9.31 16.30
CA ARG A 49 -2.40 -10.35 16.84
C ARG A 49 -1.43 -10.82 15.78
N THR A 50 -1.87 -10.86 14.52
CA THR A 50 -1.07 -11.26 13.36
C THR A 50 -0.99 -10.14 12.33
N PHE A 51 0.21 -9.88 11.82
CA PHE A 51 0.48 -8.94 10.74
C PHE A 51 1.30 -9.58 9.63
N VAL A 52 0.88 -9.37 8.39
CA VAL A 52 1.62 -9.84 7.21
C VAL A 52 2.13 -8.66 6.39
N ASP A 53 3.44 -8.56 6.22
CA ASP A 53 4.11 -7.67 5.26
C ASP A 53 4.33 -8.45 3.96
N ALA A 54 3.37 -8.39 3.03
CA ALA A 54 3.30 -9.34 1.90
C ALA A 54 4.28 -9.04 0.75
N CYS A 55 4.83 -7.83 0.72
CA CYS A 55 5.84 -7.35 -0.23
C CYS A 55 6.91 -6.57 0.54
N SER A 56 7.58 -7.28 1.44
CA SER A 56 8.28 -6.65 2.57
C SER A 56 9.49 -5.81 2.18
N GLY A 57 10.06 -6.01 1.00
CA GLY A 57 11.37 -5.47 0.68
C GLY A 57 12.36 -5.88 1.77
N ALA A 58 13.05 -4.91 2.36
CA ALA A 58 13.97 -5.14 3.48
C ALA A 58 13.28 -5.31 4.85
N GLY A 59 11.95 -5.41 4.92
CA GLY A 59 11.19 -5.73 6.13
C GLY A 59 10.76 -4.54 6.99
N THR A 60 10.78 -3.31 6.46
CA THR A 60 10.51 -2.09 7.26
C THR A 60 9.13 -2.11 7.92
N LEU A 61 8.08 -2.51 7.20
CA LEU A 61 6.72 -2.52 7.76
C LEU A 61 6.55 -3.68 8.75
N GLY A 62 7.09 -4.86 8.45
CA GLY A 62 7.16 -5.98 9.38
C GLY A 62 7.88 -5.62 10.70
N LEU A 63 9.04 -4.97 10.62
CA LEU A 63 9.78 -4.52 11.82
C LEU A 63 9.03 -3.44 12.60
N ALA A 64 8.33 -2.53 11.90
CA ALA A 64 7.47 -1.55 12.55
C ALA A 64 6.28 -2.21 13.27
N ALA A 65 5.68 -3.24 12.66
CA ALA A 65 4.63 -4.05 13.27
C ALA A 65 5.12 -4.82 14.51
N ALA A 66 6.29 -5.45 14.42
CA ALA A 66 6.95 -6.10 15.56
C ALA A 66 7.21 -5.07 16.66
N ARG A 67 7.80 -3.92 16.33
CA ARG A 67 8.03 -2.85 17.30
C ARG A 67 6.74 -2.31 17.93
N ALA A 68 5.63 -2.35 17.19
CA ALA A 68 4.30 -2.03 17.69
C ALA A 68 3.68 -3.16 18.55
N GLY A 69 4.43 -4.19 18.92
CA GLY A 69 4.01 -5.26 19.83
C GLY A 69 2.98 -6.23 19.25
N ILE A 70 2.95 -6.39 17.92
CA ILE A 70 2.13 -7.43 17.27
C ILE A 70 2.78 -8.79 17.54
N HIS A 71 2.03 -9.74 18.07
CA HIS A 71 2.59 -11.00 18.55
C HIS A 71 3.19 -11.86 17.43
N HIS A 72 2.54 -11.91 16.27
CA HIS A 72 2.98 -12.71 15.14
C HIS A 72 3.15 -11.84 13.89
N VAL A 73 4.37 -11.78 13.35
CA VAL A 73 4.69 -10.99 12.16
C VAL A 73 5.25 -11.90 11.08
N VAL A 74 4.71 -11.80 9.88
CA VAL A 74 5.20 -12.54 8.71
C VAL A 74 5.66 -11.54 7.66
N CYS A 75 6.93 -11.62 7.27
CA CYS A 75 7.49 -10.85 6.17
C CYS A 75 7.65 -11.76 4.94
N ASN A 76 7.14 -11.33 3.78
CA ASN A 76 7.27 -12.07 2.54
C ASN A 76 7.75 -11.15 1.42
N ASP A 77 8.69 -11.63 0.60
CA ASP A 77 9.00 -11.00 -0.67
C ASP A 77 9.35 -12.05 -1.72
N ALA A 78 8.90 -11.88 -2.97
CA ALA A 78 9.26 -12.81 -4.04
C ALA A 78 10.75 -12.72 -4.40
N TRP A 79 11.35 -11.54 -4.25
CA TRP A 79 12.74 -11.28 -4.61
C TRP A 79 13.71 -11.72 -3.52
N TYR A 80 14.66 -12.56 -3.89
CA TYR A 80 15.59 -13.22 -2.95
C TYR A 80 16.36 -12.23 -2.06
N ALA A 81 16.81 -11.11 -2.63
CA ALA A 81 17.61 -10.14 -1.91
C ALA A 81 16.77 -9.39 -0.86
N ALA A 82 15.51 -9.07 -1.18
CA ALA A 82 14.58 -8.48 -0.23
C ALA A 82 14.36 -9.41 0.97
N ALA A 83 14.00 -10.67 0.73
CA ALA A 83 13.81 -11.67 1.79
C ALA A 83 15.08 -11.87 2.63
N SER A 84 16.26 -11.94 2.01
CA SER A 84 17.53 -12.06 2.74
C SER A 84 17.83 -10.82 3.59
N TRP A 85 17.56 -9.62 3.08
CA TRP A 85 17.77 -8.38 3.84
C TRP A 85 16.76 -8.20 4.95
N ALA A 86 15.51 -8.66 4.78
CA ALA A 86 14.54 -8.71 5.87
C ALA A 86 15.02 -9.62 7.02
N ALA A 87 15.58 -10.79 6.72
CA ALA A 87 16.18 -11.68 7.72
C ALA A 87 17.41 -11.04 8.42
N CYS A 88 18.28 -10.38 7.65
CA CYS A 88 19.41 -9.64 8.22
C CYS A 88 18.95 -8.50 9.15
N ASN A 89 17.95 -7.73 8.71
CA ASN A 89 17.40 -6.63 9.49
C ASN A 89 16.70 -7.13 10.76
N LEU A 90 16.09 -8.32 10.72
CA LEU A 90 15.56 -8.95 11.92
C LEU A 90 16.67 -9.25 12.93
N GLN A 91 17.78 -9.85 12.48
CA GLN A 91 18.93 -10.17 13.33
C GLN A 91 19.56 -8.93 13.98
N VAL A 92 19.77 -7.85 13.24
CA VAL A 92 20.38 -6.62 13.79
C VAL A 92 19.45 -5.88 14.76
N ASN A 93 18.14 -6.09 14.68
CA ASN A 93 17.15 -5.44 15.56
C ASN A 93 16.70 -6.34 16.72
N ARG A 94 17.25 -7.55 16.89
CA ARG A 94 16.73 -8.54 17.85
C ARG A 94 16.61 -8.01 19.29
N GLU A 95 17.60 -7.25 19.75
CA GLU A 95 17.61 -6.68 21.11
C GLU A 95 16.55 -5.60 21.30
N PHE A 96 16.31 -4.80 20.25
CA PHE A 96 15.31 -3.74 20.28
C PHE A 96 13.87 -4.28 20.22
N LEU A 97 13.70 -5.46 19.60
CA LEU A 97 12.43 -6.16 19.46
C LEU A 97 12.16 -7.14 20.61
N ASP A 98 13.11 -7.35 21.54
CA ASP A 98 13.00 -8.34 22.63
C ASP A 98 12.68 -9.76 22.10
N ILE A 99 13.29 -10.10 20.95
CA ILE A 99 13.21 -11.43 20.34
C ILE A 99 14.51 -12.18 20.58
N GLY A 100 14.42 -13.51 20.63
CA GLY A 100 15.55 -14.39 20.86
C GLY A 100 16.51 -14.47 19.66
N GLU A 101 17.16 -15.63 19.54
CA GLU A 101 18.03 -15.91 18.40
C GLU A 101 17.22 -15.98 17.10
N VAL A 102 17.72 -15.34 16.04
CA VAL A 102 17.17 -15.49 14.70
C VAL A 102 17.82 -16.70 14.04
N THR A 103 17.01 -17.71 13.72
CA THR A 103 17.45 -18.88 12.96
C THR A 103 17.31 -18.59 11.48
N VAL A 104 18.43 -18.62 10.75
CA VAL A 104 18.44 -18.50 9.28
C VAL A 104 18.39 -19.90 8.67
N HIS A 105 17.32 -20.19 7.93
CA HIS A 105 17.06 -21.48 7.28
C HIS A 105 17.59 -21.55 5.85
N ARG A 106 17.78 -20.39 5.21
CA ARG A 106 18.33 -20.27 3.85
C ARG A 106 19.35 -19.14 3.79
N SER A 107 20.56 -19.44 3.34
CA SER A 107 21.59 -18.43 3.18
C SER A 107 21.32 -17.55 1.95
N TYR A 108 21.96 -16.37 1.90
CA TYR A 108 21.93 -15.52 0.71
C TYR A 108 22.34 -16.29 -0.55
N ASP A 109 23.38 -17.12 -0.44
CA ASP A 109 23.87 -17.94 -1.55
C ASP A 109 22.91 -19.05 -1.93
N ASP A 110 22.07 -19.57 -1.03
CA ASP A 110 21.00 -20.49 -1.42
C ASP A 110 19.92 -19.76 -2.21
N LEU A 111 19.45 -18.62 -1.67
CA LEU A 111 18.31 -17.87 -2.22
C LEU A 111 18.62 -17.28 -3.60
N ARG A 112 19.85 -16.84 -3.85
CA ARG A 112 20.25 -16.26 -5.16
C ARG A 112 20.12 -17.22 -6.34
N HIS A 113 20.07 -18.54 -6.11
CA HIS A 113 19.82 -19.53 -7.16
C HIS A 113 18.36 -19.46 -7.67
N HIS A 114 17.46 -18.85 -6.89
CA HIS A 114 16.08 -18.58 -7.26
C HIS A 114 15.77 -17.10 -7.06
N PRO A 115 16.24 -16.21 -7.96
CA PRO A 115 16.15 -14.76 -7.75
C PRO A 115 14.74 -14.25 -7.49
N VAL A 116 13.73 -14.86 -8.11
CA VAL A 116 12.32 -14.60 -7.84
C VAL A 116 11.63 -15.94 -7.59
N ALA A 117 11.16 -16.16 -6.36
CA ALA A 117 10.49 -17.40 -5.98
C ALA A 117 8.98 -17.29 -6.21
N ARG A 118 8.39 -18.43 -6.57
CA ARG A 118 6.93 -18.60 -6.63
C ARG A 118 6.42 -19.24 -5.35
N ASP A 119 6.84 -20.47 -5.11
CA ASP A 119 6.43 -21.22 -3.93
C ASP A 119 7.07 -20.59 -2.68
N PRO A 120 6.31 -20.40 -1.59
CA PRO A 120 6.85 -19.82 -0.37
C PRO A 120 7.94 -20.72 0.23
N VAL A 121 9.09 -20.12 0.54
CA VAL A 121 10.22 -20.77 1.21
C VAL A 121 10.53 -20.00 2.49
N LEU A 122 10.55 -20.71 3.62
CA LEU A 122 10.96 -20.11 4.89
C LEU A 122 12.45 -19.78 4.86
N VAL A 123 12.77 -18.50 5.08
CA VAL A 123 14.12 -17.93 5.05
C VAL A 123 14.68 -17.81 6.45
N ALA A 124 13.91 -17.26 7.38
CA ALA A 124 14.34 -17.05 8.75
C ALA A 124 13.17 -17.06 9.73
N THR A 125 13.45 -17.39 10.99
CA THR A 125 12.49 -17.33 12.09
C THR A 125 13.13 -16.70 13.32
N ALA A 126 12.34 -16.01 14.12
CA ALA A 126 12.70 -15.58 15.47
C ALA A 126 11.53 -15.83 16.42
N ALA A 127 11.84 -16.31 17.63
CA ALA A 127 10.87 -16.61 18.67
C ALA A 127 11.24 -15.90 19.98
N GLY A 128 10.29 -15.73 20.89
CA GLY A 128 10.50 -15.04 22.17
C GLY A 128 9.23 -14.36 22.67
N ALA A 129 9.30 -13.06 22.95
CA ALA A 129 8.09 -12.27 23.24
C ALA A 129 7.17 -12.12 22.01
N GLN A 130 7.73 -12.33 20.81
CA GLN A 130 7.06 -12.26 19.52
C GLN A 130 7.57 -13.39 18.61
N GLU A 131 6.70 -13.85 17.73
CA GLU A 131 7.03 -14.80 16.67
C GLU A 131 7.15 -14.04 15.35
N ILE A 132 8.30 -14.18 14.69
CA ILE A 132 8.57 -13.50 13.42
C ILE A 132 9.09 -14.50 12.40
N GLU A 133 8.47 -14.51 11.22
CA GLU A 133 8.84 -15.37 10.12
C GLU A 133 9.17 -14.54 8.88
N VAL A 134 10.21 -14.93 8.16
CA VAL A 134 10.60 -14.31 6.89
C VAL A 134 10.54 -15.38 5.82
N TYR A 135 9.83 -15.09 4.74
CA TYR A 135 9.65 -15.96 3.59
C TYR A 135 10.15 -15.30 2.31
N GLN A 136 10.60 -16.14 1.38
CA GLN A 136 10.73 -15.78 -0.02
C GLN A 136 9.59 -16.45 -0.79
N GLY A 137 8.72 -15.68 -1.45
CA GLY A 137 7.57 -16.26 -2.14
C GLY A 137 6.68 -15.25 -2.85
N ASP A 138 5.91 -15.75 -3.80
CA ASP A 138 4.88 -14.97 -4.48
C ASP A 138 3.71 -14.76 -3.53
N LEU A 139 3.35 -13.48 -3.27
CA LEU A 139 2.21 -13.11 -2.42
C LEU A 139 0.92 -13.82 -2.86
N ARG A 140 0.77 -14.12 -4.16
CA ARG A 140 -0.40 -14.79 -4.73
C ARG A 140 -0.46 -16.25 -4.36
N LEU A 141 0.58 -16.86 -3.81
CA LEU A 141 0.60 -18.27 -3.38
C LEU A 141 0.85 -18.38 -1.86
N PHE A 142 0.83 -17.25 -1.15
CA PHE A 142 1.32 -17.16 0.22
C PHE A 142 0.33 -17.70 1.27
N ASP A 143 -0.95 -17.84 0.93
CA ASP A 143 -1.96 -18.54 1.73
C ASP A 143 -1.57 -19.98 2.07
N ALA A 144 -0.71 -20.62 1.28
CA ALA A 144 -0.24 -21.99 1.52
C ALA A 144 0.59 -22.17 2.81
N VAL A 145 1.17 -21.08 3.34
CA VAL A 145 2.01 -21.11 4.56
C VAL A 145 1.46 -20.27 5.70
N LEU A 146 0.41 -19.48 5.45
CA LEU A 146 -0.20 -18.65 6.47
C LEU A 146 -1.09 -19.46 7.41
N LEU A 147 -0.97 -19.19 8.72
CA LEU A 147 -1.93 -19.70 9.68
C LEU A 147 -3.32 -19.05 9.44
N PRO A 148 -4.42 -19.80 9.66
CA PRO A 148 -5.75 -19.21 9.61
C PRO A 148 -5.89 -18.04 10.59
N GLY A 149 -6.58 -16.97 10.17
CA GLY A 149 -6.89 -15.83 11.04
C GLY A 149 -5.86 -14.70 11.02
N VAL A 150 -5.33 -14.36 9.84
CA VAL A 150 -4.58 -13.11 9.65
C VAL A 150 -5.48 -11.92 9.95
N ASP A 151 -5.08 -11.06 10.90
CA ASP A 151 -5.86 -9.88 11.28
C ASP A 151 -5.62 -8.71 10.32
N LEU A 152 -4.36 -8.48 9.92
CA LEU A 152 -3.96 -7.33 9.11
C LEU A 152 -2.85 -7.71 8.13
N ALA A 153 -2.96 -7.28 6.87
CA ALA A 153 -1.92 -7.42 5.87
C ALA A 153 -1.57 -6.08 5.23
N ALA A 154 -0.28 -5.81 5.05
CA ALA A 154 0.23 -4.75 4.21
C ALA A 154 0.50 -5.27 2.79
N LEU A 155 -0.17 -4.70 1.79
CA LEU A 155 0.06 -4.99 0.37
C LEU A 155 0.80 -3.81 -0.29
N ASP A 156 2.11 -3.71 -0.03
CA ASP A 156 2.97 -2.65 -0.57
C ASP A 156 3.43 -2.96 -2.01
N LEU A 157 2.49 -2.90 -2.95
CA LEU A 157 2.73 -3.27 -4.34
C LEU A 157 3.52 -2.19 -5.09
N PHE A 158 4.40 -2.60 -6.02
CA PHE A 158 4.92 -1.69 -7.04
C PHE A 158 3.80 -1.22 -7.98
N GLU A 159 3.99 -0.07 -8.64
CA GLU A 159 3.02 0.50 -9.58
C GLU A 159 1.62 0.76 -9.00
N LYS A 160 1.51 1.23 -7.75
CA LYS A 160 0.23 1.57 -7.08
C LYS A 160 -0.73 2.49 -7.86
N LYS A 161 -0.26 3.13 -8.92
CA LYS A 161 -1.08 3.96 -9.84
C LYS A 161 -2.01 3.12 -10.72
N ASP A 162 -1.73 1.83 -10.87
CA ASP A 162 -2.57 0.88 -11.57
C ASP A 162 -3.63 0.30 -10.63
N ALA A 163 -4.72 1.06 -10.47
CA ALA A 163 -5.80 0.73 -9.53
C ALA A 163 -6.49 -0.60 -9.86
N GLU A 164 -6.50 -1.02 -11.13
CA GLU A 164 -7.10 -2.28 -11.56
C GLU A 164 -6.26 -3.46 -11.05
N LYS A 165 -4.94 -3.44 -11.28
CA LYS A 165 -4.04 -4.49 -10.76
C LYS A 165 -4.08 -4.59 -9.24
N VAL A 166 -4.02 -3.44 -8.55
CA VAL A 166 -4.09 -3.39 -7.08
C VAL A 166 -5.42 -3.97 -6.59
N GLY A 167 -6.54 -3.62 -7.24
CA GLY A 167 -7.86 -4.15 -6.93
C GLY A 167 -7.95 -5.68 -7.10
N LEU A 168 -7.41 -6.21 -8.20
CA LEU A 168 -7.39 -7.66 -8.46
C LEU A 168 -6.57 -8.42 -7.41
N ILE A 169 -5.39 -7.92 -7.06
CA ILE A 169 -4.53 -8.54 -6.04
C ILE A 169 -5.19 -8.48 -4.66
N THR A 170 -5.78 -7.34 -4.30
CA THR A 170 -6.50 -7.15 -3.03
C THR A 170 -7.69 -8.10 -2.92
N ALA A 171 -8.50 -8.23 -3.98
CA ALA A 171 -9.63 -9.15 -4.00
C ALA A 171 -9.20 -10.61 -3.88
N ALA A 172 -8.14 -11.00 -4.59
CA ALA A 172 -7.57 -12.34 -4.51
C ALA A 172 -7.03 -12.66 -3.11
N TRP A 173 -6.36 -11.69 -2.46
CA TRP A 173 -5.89 -11.82 -1.08
C TRP A 173 -7.06 -12.03 -0.11
N LEU A 174 -8.07 -11.17 -0.15
CA LEU A 174 -9.24 -11.26 0.74
C LEU A 174 -9.97 -12.60 0.58
N ALA A 175 -10.08 -13.11 -0.65
CA ALA A 175 -10.74 -14.39 -0.92
C ALA A 175 -10.01 -15.61 -0.35
N ARG A 176 -8.68 -15.55 -0.19
CA ARG A 176 -7.85 -16.70 0.21
C ARG A 176 -7.36 -16.63 1.64
N VAL A 177 -6.97 -15.42 2.08
CA VAL A 177 -6.36 -15.16 3.39
C VAL A 177 -7.35 -14.45 4.32
N GLY A 178 -8.10 -13.47 3.79
CA GLY A 178 -8.95 -12.60 4.59
C GLY A 178 -8.17 -11.51 5.34
N GLY A 179 -8.72 -11.09 6.48
CA GLY A 179 -8.16 -10.01 7.30
C GLY A 179 -8.42 -8.60 6.75
N ASP A 180 -8.02 -7.60 7.52
CA ASP A 180 -7.99 -6.21 7.04
C ASP A 180 -6.77 -6.00 6.13
N ILE A 181 -6.90 -5.14 5.12
CA ILE A 181 -5.80 -4.77 4.23
C ILE A 181 -5.41 -3.31 4.43
N PHE A 182 -4.10 -3.08 4.50
CA PHE A 182 -3.46 -1.79 4.49
C PHE A 182 -2.61 -1.66 3.22
N ILE A 183 -2.79 -0.57 2.46
CA ILE A 183 -1.96 -0.24 1.29
C ILE A 183 -1.26 1.08 1.62
N PRO A 184 0.06 1.08 1.90
CA PRO A 184 0.82 2.28 2.25
C PRO A 184 1.02 3.25 1.09
#